data_AF-A0A960RYX0-F1
#
_entry.id   AF-A0A960RYX0-F1
#
_cell.length_a   1.000
_cell.length_b   1.000
_cell.length_c   1.000
_cell.angle_alpha   90.00
_cell.angle_beta   90.00
_cell.angle_gamma   90.00
#
_symmetry.space_group_name_H-M   'P 1'
#
loop_
_entity.id
_entity.type
_entity.pdbx_description
1 polymer ?
#
loop_
_entity_poly.entity_id
_entity_poly.type
_entity_poly.pdbx_seq_one_letter_code
_entity_poly.pdbx_strand_id
1 'polypeptide(L)'
;MEKKLTTEDLKKRFPSQFELVGYAISLADNMVHSGRGPRIRTTNENPAVIVLDEINEGKDILDPLPEADEIVESVSVYAEAYAKDDDKDDEKPMEKKPKARRILQES
;
A
#
# COMPACT_ATOMS: atom_id res chain seq x y z
N MET A 1 -25.65 11.19 -5.55
CA MET A 1 -26.50 10.70 -4.44
C MET A 1 -25.62 9.75 -3.64
N GLU A 2 -25.21 10.15 -2.43
CA GLU A 2 -24.49 9.24 -1.53
C GLU A 2 -25.46 8.13 -1.12
N LYS A 3 -25.19 6.90 -1.56
CA LYS A 3 -25.99 5.75 -1.17
C LYS A 3 -25.63 5.44 0.28
N LYS A 4 -26.56 5.70 1.20
CA LYS A 4 -26.34 5.42 2.63
C LYS A 4 -26.30 3.91 2.82
N LEU A 5 -25.10 3.36 2.97
CA LEU A 5 -24.90 1.97 3.34
C LEU A 5 -25.45 1.75 4.75
N THR A 6 -26.33 0.76 4.90
CA THR A 6 -26.76 0.30 6.23
C THR A 6 -26.20 -1.08 6.49
N THR A 7 -25.94 -1.40 7.75
CA THR A 7 -25.50 -2.74 8.14
C THR A 7 -26.53 -3.82 7.83
N GLU A 8 -27.80 -3.44 7.61
CA GLU A 8 -28.86 -4.35 7.18
C GLU A 8 -28.61 -4.91 5.78
N ASP A 9 -28.01 -4.11 4.89
CA ASP A 9 -27.69 -4.52 3.52
C ASP A 9 -26.64 -5.64 3.49
N LEU A 10 -25.79 -5.69 4.52
CA LEU A 10 -24.67 -6.64 4.64
C LEU A 10 -25.05 -7.94 5.37
N LYS A 11 -26.19 -7.98 6.08
CA LYS A 11 -26.65 -9.17 6.85
C LYS A 11 -26.84 -10.43 5.99
N LYS A 12 -27.04 -10.29 4.67
CA LYS A 12 -27.19 -11.45 3.76
C LYS A 12 -25.89 -12.20 3.51
N ARG A 13 -24.74 -11.53 3.67
CA ARG A 13 -23.41 -12.11 3.41
C ARG A 13 -22.76 -12.71 4.66
N PHE A 14 -23.18 -12.27 5.83
CA PHE A 14 -22.58 -12.66 7.10
C PHE A 14 -23.63 -13.29 8.02
N PRO A 15 -23.37 -14.50 8.57
CA PRO A 15 -24.24 -15.17 9.53
C PRO A 15 -24.56 -14.33 10.77
N SER A 16 -23.63 -13.49 11.20
CA SER A 16 -23.77 -12.62 12.37
C SER A 16 -23.12 -11.25 12.16
N GLN A 17 -23.57 -10.25 12.92
CA GLN A 17 -22.94 -8.92 12.93
C GLN A 17 -21.51 -8.97 13.45
N PHE A 18 -21.20 -9.89 14.38
CA PHE A 18 -19.85 -10.08 14.89
C PHE A 18 -18.90 -10.59 13.80
N GLU A 19 -19.36 -11.51 12.94
CA GLU A 19 -18.56 -11.99 11.81
C GLU A 19 -18.31 -10.89 10.76
N LEU A 20 -19.32 -10.06 10.46
CA LEU A 20 -19.13 -8.89 9.60
C LEU A 20 -18.05 -7.97 10.14
N VAL A 21 -18.11 -7.65 11.45
CA VAL A 21 -17.13 -6.76 12.09
C VAL A 21 -15.74 -7.39 12.10
N GLY A 22 -15.63 -8.67 12.47
CA GLY A 22 -14.35 -9.39 12.46
C GLY A 22 -13.71 -9.40 11.07
N TYR A 23 -14.51 -9.71 10.04
CA TYR A 23 -14.04 -9.70 8.66
C TYR A 23 -13.61 -8.30 8.19
N ALA A 24 -14.39 -7.26 8.52
CA ALA A 24 -14.05 -5.88 8.18
C ALA A 24 -12.75 -5.42 8.87
N ILE A 25 -12.50 -5.85 10.12
CA ILE A 25 -11.26 -5.58 10.84
C ILE A 25 -10.09 -6.22 10.10
N SER A 26 -10.16 -7.51 9.77
CA SER A 26 -9.10 -8.20 9.03
C SER A 26 -8.83 -7.57 7.67
N LEU A 27 -9.87 -7.13 6.97
CA LEU A 27 -9.74 -6.49 5.67
C LEU A 27 -9.12 -5.09 5.76
N ALA A 28 -9.47 -4.31 6.78
CA ALA A 28 -8.88 -3.00 7.04
C ALA A 28 -7.42 -3.14 7.49
N ASP A 29 -7.14 -4.09 8.36
CA ASP A 29 -5.79 -4.40 8.84
C ASP A 29 -4.88 -4.81 7.68
N ASN A 30 -5.37 -5.70 6.81
CA ASN A 30 -4.71 -6.06 5.58
C ASN A 30 -4.46 -4.86 4.66
N MET A 31 -5.46 -3.99 4.51
CA MET A 31 -5.35 -2.79 3.68
C MET A 31 -4.24 -1.85 4.18
N VAL A 32 -4.17 -1.66 5.50
CA VAL A 32 -3.17 -0.80 6.14
C VAL A 32 -1.76 -1.40 5.99
N HIS A 33 -1.59 -2.68 6.27
CA HIS A 33 -0.27 -3.33 6.24
C HIS A 33 0.26 -3.55 4.83
N SER A 34 -0.59 -3.91 3.87
CA SER A 34 -0.18 -4.07 2.47
C SER A 34 0.05 -2.73 1.75
N GLY A 35 -0.50 -1.63 2.28
CA GLY A 35 -0.52 -0.34 1.60
C GLY A 35 -1.36 -0.33 0.32
N ARG A 36 -2.24 -1.33 0.12
CA ARG A 36 -3.08 -1.39 -1.09
C ARG A 36 -4.07 -0.23 -1.13
N GLY A 37 -4.38 0.23 -2.33
CA GLY A 37 -5.44 1.19 -2.56
C GLY A 37 -6.86 0.60 -2.43
N PRO A 38 -7.89 1.45 -2.43
CA PRO A 38 -9.28 1.04 -2.55
C PRO A 38 -9.54 0.28 -3.86
N ARG A 39 -10.33 -0.80 -3.80
CA ARG A 39 -10.79 -1.56 -4.99
C ARG A 39 -12.05 -0.99 -5.63
N ILE A 40 -12.61 0.02 -4.99
CA ILE A 40 -13.78 0.78 -5.45
C ILE A 40 -13.40 2.23 -5.67
N ARG A 41 -14.21 2.94 -6.46
CA ARG A 41 -14.10 4.40 -6.56
C ARG A 41 -14.69 5.02 -5.31
N THR A 42 -13.86 5.66 -4.51
CA THR A 42 -14.29 6.35 -3.29
C THR A 42 -13.47 7.62 -3.11
N THR A 43 -14.09 8.62 -2.51
CA THR A 43 -13.43 9.85 -2.07
C THR A 43 -13.09 9.80 -0.58
N ASN A 44 -13.49 8.73 0.12
CA ASN A 44 -13.18 8.55 1.53
C ASN A 44 -11.73 8.11 1.69
N GLU A 45 -11.08 8.67 2.69
CA GLU A 45 -9.71 8.31 3.08
C GLU A 45 -9.69 7.36 4.28
N ASN A 46 -10.82 7.19 4.98
CA ASN A 46 -10.92 6.33 6.15
C ASN A 46 -10.98 4.85 5.72
N PRO A 47 -9.95 4.02 6.03
CA PRO A 47 -9.92 2.61 5.64
C PRO A 47 -11.16 1.84 6.09
N ALA A 48 -11.68 2.11 7.29
CA ALA A 48 -12.85 1.44 7.82
C ALA A 48 -14.10 1.66 6.96
N VAL A 49 -14.26 2.86 6.41
CA VAL A 49 -15.40 3.18 5.53
C VAL A 49 -15.19 2.53 4.17
N ILE A 50 -13.96 2.61 3.64
CA ILE A 50 -13.59 2.05 2.34
C ILE A 50 -13.85 0.53 2.32
N VAL A 51 -13.45 -0.20 3.35
CA VAL A 51 -13.66 -1.66 3.39
C VAL A 51 -15.14 -2.03 3.49
N LEU A 52 -15.95 -1.25 4.21
CA LEU A 52 -17.40 -1.50 4.28
C LEU A 52 -18.06 -1.29 2.91
N ASP A 53 -17.62 -0.27 2.16
CA ASP A 53 -18.09 -0.04 0.80
C ASP A 53 -17.59 -1.16 -0.16
N GLU A 54 -16.36 -1.65 -0.01
CA GLU A 54 -15.84 -2.80 -0.77
C GLU A 54 -16.68 -4.07 -0.51
N ILE A 55 -17.01 -4.32 0.76
CA ILE A 55 -17.89 -5.43 1.19
C ILE A 55 -19.31 -5.24 0.63
N ASN A 56 -19.82 -4.02 0.59
CA ASN A 56 -21.14 -3.78 0.01
C ASN A 56 -21.18 -4.06 -1.50
N GLU A 57 -20.10 -3.74 -2.22
CA GLU A 57 -19.99 -4.00 -3.67
C GLU A 57 -19.56 -5.42 -4.03
N GLY A 58 -19.20 -6.27 -3.06
CA GLY A 58 -18.71 -7.63 -3.32
C GLY A 58 -17.32 -7.67 -3.94
N LYS A 59 -16.52 -6.63 -3.71
CA LYS A 59 -15.14 -6.47 -4.22
C LYS A 59 -14.09 -6.62 -3.12
N ASP A 60 -14.53 -6.99 -1.92
CA ASP A 60 -13.70 -7.36 -0.80
C ASP A 60 -12.92 -8.64 -1.12
N ILE A 61 -11.59 -8.52 -1.11
CA ILE A 61 -10.67 -9.65 -1.22
C ILE A 61 -9.70 -9.55 -0.05
N LEU A 62 -9.67 -10.60 0.77
CA LEU A 62 -8.73 -10.71 1.87
C LEU A 62 -7.49 -11.46 1.35
N ASP A 63 -6.48 -10.71 0.96
CA ASP A 63 -5.20 -11.27 0.54
C ASP A 63 -4.37 -11.57 1.79
N PRO A 64 -3.92 -12.81 2.05
CA PRO A 64 -3.14 -13.12 3.23
C PRO A 64 -1.82 -12.33 3.21
N LEU A 65 -1.48 -11.73 4.36
CA LEU A 65 -0.15 -11.15 4.56
C LEU A 65 0.83 -12.27 4.92
N PRO A 66 2.09 -12.19 4.47
CA PRO A 66 3.12 -13.09 4.96
C PRO A 66 3.25 -12.95 6.48
N GLU A 67 3.41 -14.08 7.18
CA GLU A 67 3.63 -14.05 8.62
C GLU A 67 4.95 -13.32 8.91
N ALA A 68 5.04 -12.67 10.07
CA ALA A 68 6.21 -11.87 10.44
C ALA A 68 7.54 -12.65 10.33
N ASP A 69 7.49 -13.96 10.58
CA ASP A 69 8.65 -14.87 10.51
C ASP A 69 9.13 -15.09 9.06
N GLU A 70 8.22 -15.10 8.07
CA GLU A 70 8.57 -15.25 6.65
C GLU A 70 9.23 -13.99 6.07
N ILE A 71 8.92 -12.82 6.64
CA ILE A 71 9.48 -11.53 6.19
C ILE A 71 10.98 -11.46 6.52
N VAL A 72 11.40 -11.94 7.70
CA VAL A 72 12.80 -11.90 8.14
C VAL A 72 13.69 -12.76 7.22
N GLU A 73 13.18 -13.91 6.80
CA GLU A 73 13.90 -14.82 5.89
C GLU A 73 14.03 -14.23 4.48
N SER A 74 13.01 -13.55 3.97
CA SER A 74 13.11 -12.91 2.65
C SER A 74 14.13 -11.75 2.63
N VAL A 75 14.18 -10.92 3.68
CA VAL A 75 15.08 -9.76 3.77
C VAL A 75 16.54 -10.18 3.89
N SER A 76 16.84 -11.28 4.60
CA SER A 76 18.22 -11.77 4.71
C SER A 76 18.75 -12.27 3.36
N VAL A 77 17.93 -12.94 2.56
CA VAL A 77 18.31 -13.44 1.22
C VAL A 77 18.64 -12.29 0.27
N TYR A 78 17.86 -11.19 0.29
CA TYR A 78 18.19 -10.02 -0.52
C TYR A 78 19.47 -9.32 -0.05
N ALA A 79 19.68 -9.17 1.26
CA ALA A 79 20.89 -8.54 1.79
C ALA A 79 22.17 -9.32 1.41
N GLU A 80 22.12 -10.65 1.43
CA GLU A 80 23.23 -11.51 1.02
C GLU A 80 23.52 -11.46 -0.50
N ALA A 81 22.50 -11.18 -1.32
CA ALA A 81 22.67 -11.04 -2.76
C ALA A 81 23.42 -9.75 -3.13
N TYR A 82 23.17 -8.64 -2.42
CA TYR A 82 23.86 -7.37 -2.66
C TYR A 82 25.25 -7.30 -2.01
N ALA A 83 25.51 -8.05 -0.94
CA ALA A 83 26.81 -8.07 -0.27
C ALA A 83 27.94 -8.77 -1.07
N LYS A 84 27.64 -9.38 -2.22
CA LYS A 84 28.61 -10.13 -3.03
C LYS A 84 29.16 -9.36 -4.24
N ASP A 85 28.67 -8.15 -4.51
CA ASP A 85 29.01 -7.39 -5.71
C ASP A 85 29.92 -6.16 -5.48
N ASP A 86 30.30 -5.85 -4.23
CA ASP A 86 31.05 -4.62 -3.87
C ASP A 86 32.60 -4.72 -3.92
N ASP A 87 33.17 -5.77 -4.52
CA ASP A 87 34.63 -5.91 -4.70
C ASP A 87 35.12 -5.51 -6.12
N LYS A 88 34.61 -4.41 -6.69
CA LYS A 88 35.24 -3.74 -7.85
C LYS A 88 35.17 -2.22 -7.76
N ASP A 89 36.13 -1.67 -7.01
CA ASP A 89 36.56 -0.28 -7.10
C ASP A 89 37.05 0.05 -8.53
N ASP A 90 36.32 0.93 -9.22
CA ASP A 90 36.86 1.75 -10.32
C ASP A 90 36.53 3.22 -10.01
N GLU A 91 37.39 3.87 -9.22
CA GLU A 91 37.37 5.33 -9.04
C GLU A 91 37.60 6.02 -10.39
N LYS A 92 36.58 6.66 -10.95
CA LYS A 92 36.75 7.70 -11.98
C LYS A 92 36.39 9.07 -11.40
N PRO A 93 37.30 10.06 -11.43
CA PRO A 93 37.03 11.38 -10.88
C PRO A 93 36.01 12.12 -11.74
N MET A 94 34.90 12.56 -11.15
CA MET A 94 33.90 13.40 -11.83
C MET A 94 34.45 14.81 -12.09
N GLU A 95 34.59 15.18 -13.36
CA GLU A 95 34.86 16.55 -13.79
C GLU A 95 33.67 17.49 -13.45
N LYS A 96 33.98 18.60 -12.79
CA LYS A 96 33.00 19.64 -12.42
C LYS A 96 32.55 20.42 -13.66
N LYS A 97 31.26 20.37 -14.00
CA LYS A 97 30.66 21.20 -15.06
C LYS A 97 30.60 22.69 -14.63
N PRO A 98 31.06 23.65 -15.47
CA PRO A 98 30.91 25.07 -15.15
C PRO A 98 29.47 25.55 -15.37
N LYS A 99 28.91 26.27 -14.40
CA LYS A 99 27.59 26.94 -14.48
C LYS A 99 27.70 28.22 -15.31
N ALA A 100 27.10 28.26 -16.50
CA ALA A 100 26.92 29.50 -17.26
C ALA A 100 25.74 30.29 -16.68
N ARG A 101 26.00 31.48 -16.11
CA ARG A 101 24.97 32.51 -15.87
C ARG A 101 24.95 33.45 -17.07
N ARG A 102 23.84 33.49 -17.81
CA ARG A 102 23.53 34.61 -18.73
C ARG A 102 22.63 35.58 -17.98
N ILE A 103 23.15 36.77 -17.68
CA ILE A 103 22.37 37.95 -17.30
C ILE A 103 22.32 38.79 -18.58
N LEU A 104 21.14 38.92 -19.19
CA LEU A 104 20.88 39.91 -20.23
C LEU A 104 20.65 41.25 -19.53
N GLN A 105 21.46 42.26 -19.87
CA GLN A 105 21.25 43.65 -19.49
C GLN A 105 20.12 44.25 -20.33
N GLU A 106 19.26 45.04 -19.68
CA GLU A 106 18.35 46.00 -20.32
C GLU A 106 19.15 47.15 -20.96
N SER A 107 18.70 47.61 -22.13
CA SER A 107 18.74 49.01 -22.59
C SER A 107 17.76 49.18 -23.75
#